data_AF-A0A363RVS0-F1
#
_entry.id   AF-A0A363RVS0-F1
#
_cell.length_a   1.000
_cell.length_b   1.000
_cell.length_c   1.000
_cell.angle_alpha   90.00
_cell.angle_beta   90.00
_cell.angle_gamma   90.00
#
_symmetry.space_group_name_H-M   'P 1'
#
loop_
_entity.id
_entity.type
_entity.pdbx_description
1 polymer ?
#
loop_
_entity_poly.entity_id
_entity_poly.type
_entity_poly.pdbx_seq_one_letter_code
_entity_poly.pdbx_strand_id
1 'polypeptide(L)'
;MWMMTKKWGLALGAAAALALAGCQTTPAGGNPSGQQAWNQLQAQVGQYPQDAAFLQQGVMAARMQHLLGEHRAAFMQNLQVSGPLSKQGSVYYITGNRQHDGGHNAAAVALDAKSNTMRIWWLQDGQPRVVQDPGAAFSWPKDVNQMISNAVGTPAS
;
A
#
# COMPACT_ATOMS: atom_id res chain seq x y z
N MET A 1 -35.60 -60.85 -23.48
CA MET A 1 -34.78 -59.92 -24.28
C MET A 1 -33.32 -60.16 -23.93
N TRP A 2 -32.67 -61.12 -24.60
CA TRP A 2 -31.43 -60.93 -25.40
C TRP A 2 -30.26 -60.33 -24.61
N MET A 3 -29.38 -61.18 -24.05
CA MET A 3 -28.10 -61.66 -24.62
C MET A 3 -27.02 -60.57 -24.73
N MET A 4 -25.93 -60.68 -23.95
CA MET A 4 -24.61 -61.07 -24.49
C MET A 4 -23.50 -61.07 -23.43
N THR A 5 -22.95 -62.26 -23.24
CA THR A 5 -21.64 -62.59 -22.69
C THR A 5 -20.48 -61.92 -23.44
N LYS A 6 -19.44 -61.49 -22.71
CA LYS A 6 -18.05 -61.63 -23.16
C LYS A 6 -17.05 -61.58 -22.00
N LYS A 7 -16.34 -62.70 -21.81
CA LYS A 7 -15.12 -62.82 -21.02
C LYS A 7 -14.05 -61.91 -21.64
N TRP A 8 -13.37 -61.12 -20.81
CA TRP A 8 -12.12 -60.46 -21.19
C TRP A 8 -10.96 -61.20 -20.53
N GLY A 9 -10.02 -61.63 -21.38
CA GLY A 9 -8.81 -62.34 -21.01
C GLY A 9 -7.70 -61.40 -20.54
N LEU A 10 -6.79 -62.02 -19.79
CA LEU A 10 -5.53 -61.50 -19.25
C LEU A 10 -4.66 -60.76 -20.29
N ALA A 11 -3.89 -59.78 -19.81
CA ALA A 11 -2.44 -59.75 -20.01
C ALA A 11 -1.77 -58.75 -19.06
N LEU A 12 -0.62 -59.16 -18.54
CA LEU A 12 0.35 -58.33 -17.80
C LEU A 12 0.84 -57.15 -18.65
N GLY A 13 1.15 -56.02 -17.99
CA GLY A 13 1.91 -54.93 -18.59
C GLY A 13 2.36 -53.93 -17.54
N ALA A 14 3.60 -54.04 -17.10
CA ALA A 14 4.27 -53.03 -16.29
C ALA A 14 4.55 -51.77 -17.15
N ALA A 15 4.27 -50.59 -16.61
CA ALA A 15 4.87 -49.34 -17.08
C ALA A 15 4.91 -48.33 -15.93
N ALA A 16 6.13 -47.97 -15.55
CA ALA A 16 6.42 -46.80 -14.76
C ALA A 16 5.85 -45.55 -15.45
N ALA A 17 5.02 -44.79 -14.74
CA ALA A 17 4.71 -43.42 -15.11
C ALA A 17 5.36 -42.51 -14.08
N LEU A 18 6.25 -41.65 -14.59
CA LEU A 18 6.98 -40.64 -13.86
C LEU A 18 6.07 -39.87 -12.90
N ALA A 19 6.55 -39.69 -11.67
CA ALA A 19 6.08 -38.64 -10.79
C ALA A 19 6.19 -37.31 -11.54
N LEU A 20 5.06 -36.84 -12.07
CA LEU A 20 4.94 -35.46 -12.48
C LEU A 20 5.18 -34.64 -11.22
N ALA A 21 6.29 -33.91 -11.25
CA ALA A 21 6.54 -32.77 -10.41
C ALA A 21 5.29 -31.89 -10.41
N GLY A 22 4.43 -32.09 -9.42
CA GLY A 22 3.62 -31.01 -8.89
C GLY A 22 4.60 -30.05 -8.24
N CYS A 23 5.26 -29.20 -9.06
CA CYS A 23 5.62 -27.88 -8.60
C CYS A 23 4.30 -27.26 -8.15
N GLN A 24 4.00 -27.45 -6.87
CA GLN A 24 3.03 -26.63 -6.18
C GLN A 24 3.67 -25.25 -6.21
N THR A 25 3.40 -24.50 -7.26
CA THR A 25 3.61 -23.07 -7.27
C THR A 25 2.71 -22.55 -6.18
N THR A 26 3.26 -22.48 -4.97
CA THR A 26 2.84 -21.56 -3.94
C THR A 26 2.53 -20.26 -4.67
N PRO A 27 1.32 -19.70 -4.58
CA PRO A 27 1.12 -18.33 -5.01
C PRO A 27 1.99 -17.50 -4.07
N ALA A 28 3.23 -17.24 -4.47
CA ALA A 28 4.00 -16.14 -3.93
C ALA A 28 3.10 -14.94 -4.18
N GLY A 29 2.64 -14.29 -3.10
CA GLY A 29 1.78 -13.11 -3.16
C GLY A 29 2.39 -12.11 -4.13
N GLY A 30 1.89 -12.13 -5.36
CA GLY A 30 2.39 -11.29 -6.41
C GLY A 30 1.98 -9.89 -6.06
N ASN A 31 2.95 -9.02 -5.79
CA ASN A 31 2.72 -7.59 -5.94
C ASN A 31 2.02 -7.40 -7.30
N PRO A 32 0.81 -6.80 -7.35
CA PRO A 32 0.17 -6.54 -8.63
C PRO A 32 1.19 -5.85 -9.53
N SER A 33 1.23 -6.20 -10.81
CA SER A 33 2.12 -5.53 -11.77
C SER A 33 1.99 -4.02 -11.55
N GLY A 34 3.09 -3.25 -11.67
CA GLY A 34 3.11 -1.84 -11.24
C GLY A 34 1.86 -1.06 -11.69
N GLN A 35 1.40 -1.29 -12.93
CA GLN A 35 0.19 -0.71 -13.48
C GLN A 35 -1.12 -1.13 -12.79
N GLN A 36 -1.32 -2.42 -12.49
CA GLN A 36 -2.50 -2.91 -11.76
C GLN A 36 -2.53 -2.32 -10.35
N ALA A 37 -1.37 -2.22 -9.71
CA ALA A 37 -1.23 -1.69 -8.36
C ALA A 37 -1.60 -0.19 -8.30
N TRP A 38 -1.23 0.57 -9.35
CA TRP A 38 -1.67 1.95 -9.53
C TRP A 38 -3.15 2.09 -9.83
N ASN A 39 -3.72 1.23 -10.66
CA ASN A 39 -5.16 1.26 -10.97
C ASN A 39 -6.00 1.01 -9.70
N GLN A 40 -5.56 0.09 -8.83
CA GLN A 40 -6.19 -0.16 -7.55
C GLN A 40 -6.14 1.06 -6.64
N LEU A 41 -4.97 1.72 -6.53
CA LEU A 41 -4.84 2.94 -5.74
C LEU A 41 -5.74 4.06 -6.30
N GLN A 42 -5.78 4.21 -7.62
CA GLN A 42 -6.61 5.22 -8.28
C GLN A 42 -8.10 4.99 -8.02
N ALA A 43 -8.56 3.74 -8.01
CA ALA A 43 -9.94 3.39 -7.69
C ALA A 43 -10.33 3.72 -6.24
N GLN A 44 -9.36 3.90 -5.35
CA GLN A 44 -9.58 4.24 -3.94
C GLN A 44 -9.51 5.74 -3.65
N VAL A 45 -9.29 6.59 -4.67
CA VAL A 45 -9.35 8.05 -4.48
C VAL A 45 -10.73 8.45 -3.99
N GLY A 46 -10.78 9.28 -2.95
CA GLY A 46 -11.99 9.67 -2.24
C GLY A 46 -12.39 8.74 -1.10
N GLN A 47 -11.75 7.57 -0.96
CA GLN A 47 -11.98 6.64 0.16
C GLN A 47 -11.13 7.04 1.35
N TYR A 48 -11.63 6.80 2.55
CA TYR A 48 -10.90 7.03 3.79
C TYR A 48 -10.12 5.78 4.23
N PRO A 49 -9.08 5.92 5.08
CA PRO A 49 -8.28 4.77 5.53
C PRO A 49 -9.03 3.69 6.31
N GLN A 50 -10.16 4.03 6.94
CA GLN A 50 -11.01 3.04 7.60
C GLN A 50 -11.85 2.21 6.62
N ASP A 51 -12.10 2.75 5.43
CA ASP A 51 -12.96 2.15 4.41
C ASP A 51 -12.16 1.45 3.29
N ALA A 52 -10.86 1.77 3.16
CA ALA A 52 -9.98 1.20 2.16
C ALA A 52 -8.57 0.92 2.69
N ALA A 53 -7.97 -0.16 2.18
CA ALA A 53 -6.74 -0.72 2.71
C ALA A 53 -5.44 -0.12 2.10
N PHE A 54 -5.45 1.05 1.46
CA PHE A 54 -4.25 1.58 0.77
C PHE A 54 -3.04 1.84 1.68
N LEU A 55 -3.24 2.07 2.99
CA LEU A 55 -2.12 2.25 3.93
C LEU A 55 -1.60 0.92 4.51
N GLN A 56 -2.42 -0.13 4.43
CA GLN A 56 -2.16 -1.45 4.97
C GLN A 56 -1.70 -2.43 3.88
N GLN A 57 -2.13 -2.22 2.64
CA GLN A 57 -1.90 -3.06 1.47
C GLN A 57 -1.58 -2.23 0.22
N GLY A 58 -1.07 -2.88 -0.82
CA GLY A 58 -0.79 -2.25 -2.11
C GLY A 58 0.49 -1.40 -2.13
N VAL A 59 0.59 -0.52 -3.14
CA VAL A 59 1.83 0.22 -3.47
C VAL A 59 2.28 1.19 -2.37
N MET A 60 1.35 1.77 -1.62
CA MET A 60 1.69 2.70 -0.55
C MET A 60 2.20 1.96 0.68
N ALA A 61 1.52 0.88 1.10
CA ALA A 61 1.86 0.15 2.31
C ALA A 61 3.27 -0.45 2.30
N ALA A 62 3.66 -1.12 1.21
CA ALA A 62 4.98 -1.74 1.10
C ALA A 62 6.10 -0.69 1.23
N ARG A 63 5.89 0.48 0.63
CA ARG A 63 6.88 1.56 0.62
C ARG A 63 6.93 2.32 1.94
N MET A 64 5.77 2.55 2.56
CA MET A 64 5.70 3.09 3.92
C MET A 64 6.42 2.19 4.91
N GLN A 65 6.28 0.86 4.80
CA GLN A 65 7.02 -0.08 5.65
C GLN A 65 8.53 0.07 5.47
N HIS A 66 9.00 0.25 4.24
CA HIS A 66 10.42 0.46 3.95
C HIS A 66 10.95 1.80 4.49
N LEU A 67 10.19 2.89 4.35
CA LEU A 67 10.60 4.23 4.76
C LEU A 67 10.47 4.49 6.26
N LEU A 68 9.42 3.97 6.89
CA LEU A 68 9.13 4.23 8.31
C LEU A 68 9.71 3.18 9.24
N GLY A 69 9.85 1.93 8.79
CA GLY A 69 10.34 0.82 9.61
C GLY A 69 9.58 0.73 10.94
N GLU A 70 10.31 0.88 12.04
CA GLU A 70 9.77 0.85 13.41
C GLU A 70 8.77 1.98 13.71
N HIS A 71 8.86 3.12 13.01
CA HIS A 71 7.96 4.26 13.22
C HIS A 71 6.57 4.07 12.59
N ARG A 72 6.34 2.97 11.85
CA ARG A 72 5.07 2.75 11.14
C ARG A 72 3.86 2.72 12.08
N ALA A 73 3.98 2.09 13.24
CA ALA A 73 2.88 2.01 14.20
C ALA A 73 2.50 3.40 14.73
N ALA A 74 3.49 4.21 15.14
CA ALA A 74 3.27 5.58 15.60
C ALA A 74 2.68 6.46 14.48
N PHE A 75 3.18 6.32 13.25
CA PHE A 75 2.65 7.03 12.10
C PHE A 75 1.17 6.73 11.85
N MET A 76 0.74 5.47 11.94
CA MET A 76 -0.68 5.11 11.78
C MET A 76 -1.55 5.68 12.90
N GLN A 77 -1.03 5.79 14.12
CA GLN A 77 -1.75 6.48 15.21
C GLN A 77 -1.93 7.97 14.93
N ASN A 78 -0.97 8.59 14.25
CA ASN A 78 -1.04 9.98 13.82
C ASN A 78 -1.96 10.19 12.60
N LEU A 79 -2.64 9.14 12.13
CA LEU A 79 -3.68 9.19 11.09
C LEU A 79 -5.07 8.73 11.59
N GLN A 80 -5.27 8.63 12.91
CA GLN A 80 -6.56 8.23 13.50
C GLN A 80 -7.74 9.10 13.04
N VAL A 81 -7.52 10.40 12.92
CA VAL A 81 -8.46 11.33 12.27
C VAL A 81 -7.79 11.78 10.97
N SER A 82 -8.24 11.25 9.85
CA SER A 82 -7.62 11.50 8.55
C SER A 82 -8.65 11.83 7.48
N GLY A 83 -8.19 12.57 6.47
CA GLY A 83 -8.98 12.85 5.27
C GLY A 83 -9.03 11.64 4.32
N PRO A 84 -9.81 11.74 3.24
CA PRO A 84 -9.81 10.71 2.20
C PRO A 84 -8.49 10.73 1.41
N LEU A 85 -8.16 9.59 0.78
CA LEU A 85 -7.12 9.52 -0.24
C LEU A 85 -7.41 10.52 -1.34
N SER A 86 -6.53 11.50 -1.48
CA SER A 86 -6.70 12.63 -2.37
C SER A 86 -5.64 12.60 -3.48
N LYS A 87 -5.89 13.32 -4.57
CA LYS A 87 -4.98 13.40 -5.71
C LYS A 87 -4.83 14.84 -6.15
N GLN A 88 -3.58 15.29 -6.30
CA GLN A 88 -3.23 16.57 -6.90
C GLN A 88 -2.22 16.34 -8.02
N GLY A 89 -2.64 16.56 -9.28
CA GLY A 89 -1.83 16.21 -10.44
C GLY A 89 -1.53 14.70 -10.47
N SER A 90 -0.25 14.32 -10.41
CA SER A 90 0.19 12.92 -10.33
C SER A 90 0.44 12.41 -8.92
N VAL A 91 0.26 13.25 -7.90
CA VAL A 91 0.57 12.92 -6.51
C VAL A 91 -0.69 12.46 -5.78
N TYR A 92 -0.67 11.22 -5.29
CA TYR A 92 -1.66 10.67 -4.37
C TYR A 92 -1.22 10.96 -2.94
N TYR A 93 -2.13 11.42 -2.08
CA TYR A 93 -1.76 11.80 -0.72
C TYR A 93 -2.89 11.66 0.27
N ILE A 94 -2.51 11.65 1.54
CA ILE A 94 -3.43 11.76 2.68
C ILE A 94 -2.78 12.60 3.77
N THR A 95 -3.61 13.32 4.50
CA THR A 95 -3.27 14.08 5.70
C THR A 95 -4.13 13.58 6.86
N GLY A 96 -3.63 13.72 8.08
CA GLY A 96 -4.38 13.41 9.28
C GLY A 96 -3.62 13.73 10.55
N ASN A 97 -4.26 13.43 11.66
CA ASN A 97 -3.72 13.62 12.98
C ASN A 97 -4.17 12.55 13.97
N ARG A 98 -3.46 12.46 15.09
CA ARG A 98 -3.91 11.71 16.25
C ARG A 98 -5.17 12.37 16.81
N GLN A 99 -6.14 11.56 17.21
CA GLN A 99 -7.40 12.06 17.74
C GLN A 99 -7.14 12.92 18.99
N HIS A 100 -7.77 14.10 19.05
CA HIS A 100 -7.61 15.10 20.12
C HIS A 100 -6.19 15.71 20.28
N ASP A 101 -5.23 15.41 19.40
CA ASP A 101 -3.83 15.82 19.57
C ASP A 101 -3.14 16.25 18.27
N GLY A 102 -3.88 16.93 17.38
CA GLY A 102 -3.34 17.32 16.07
C GLY A 102 -2.29 18.42 16.08
N GLY A 103 -2.09 19.11 17.21
CA GLY A 103 -1.01 20.09 17.38
C GLY A 103 0.36 19.46 17.66
N HIS A 104 0.41 18.22 18.16
CA HIS A 104 1.66 17.53 18.49
C HIS A 104 1.88 16.26 17.68
N ASN A 105 0.80 15.66 17.18
CA ASN A 105 0.83 14.37 16.51
C ASN A 105 -0.02 14.42 15.23
N ALA A 106 0.65 14.61 14.10
CA ALA A 106 0.07 14.76 12.77
C ALA A 106 0.88 13.96 11.74
N ALA A 107 0.28 13.61 10.62
CA ALA A 107 0.94 12.82 9.59
C ALA A 107 0.41 13.14 8.20
N ALA A 108 1.32 13.09 7.22
CA ALA A 108 0.99 13.05 5.81
C ALA A 108 1.91 12.10 5.06
N VAL A 109 1.34 11.44 4.06
CA VAL A 109 2.10 10.70 3.05
C VAL A 109 1.67 11.16 1.68
N ALA A 110 2.64 11.33 0.79
CA ALA A 110 2.43 11.65 -0.61
C ALA A 110 3.27 10.70 -1.47
N LEU A 111 2.67 10.20 -2.55
CA LEU A 111 3.26 9.28 -3.51
C LEU A 111 3.02 9.83 -4.92
N ASP A 112 4.08 10.13 -5.64
CA ASP A 112 4.01 10.58 -7.03
C ASP A 112 4.00 9.39 -8.00
N ALA A 113 2.98 9.33 -8.86
CA ALA A 113 2.84 8.27 -9.86
C ALA A 113 3.85 8.36 -11.01
N LYS A 114 4.37 9.57 -11.31
CA LYS A 114 5.31 9.76 -12.43
C LYS A 114 6.71 9.27 -12.09
N SER A 115 7.24 9.73 -10.96
CA SER A 115 8.55 9.33 -10.48
C SER A 115 8.52 8.02 -9.69
N ASN A 116 7.32 7.54 -9.32
CA ASN A 116 7.13 6.43 -8.41
C ASN A 116 7.98 6.64 -7.14
N THR A 117 7.90 7.82 -6.54
CA THR A 117 8.61 8.17 -5.29
C THR A 117 7.63 8.66 -4.24
N MET A 118 7.94 8.38 -2.99
CA MET A 118 7.14 8.71 -1.81
C MET A 118 7.89 9.67 -0.89
N ARG A 119 7.12 10.57 -0.29
CA ARG A 119 7.56 11.45 0.79
C ARG A 119 6.56 11.30 1.93
N ILE A 120 7.08 11.18 3.15
CA ILE A 120 6.29 11.04 4.37
C ILE A 120 6.75 12.12 5.32
N TRP A 121 5.81 12.91 5.83
CA TRP A 121 6.01 13.87 6.89
C TRP A 121 5.17 13.47 8.09
N TRP A 122 5.69 13.60 9.30
CA TRP A 122 4.88 13.48 10.50
C TRP A 122 5.44 14.33 11.63
N LEU A 123 4.55 14.70 12.53
CA LEU A 123 4.84 15.31 13.81
C LEU A 123 4.74 14.22 14.87
N GLN A 124 5.77 14.09 15.70
CA GLN A 124 5.75 13.21 16.86
C GLN A 124 6.14 14.04 18.08
N ASP A 125 5.22 14.21 19.01
CA ASP A 125 5.42 15.01 20.22
C ASP A 125 5.93 16.44 19.90
N GLY A 126 5.34 17.05 18.86
CA GLY A 126 5.71 18.39 18.39
C GLY A 126 7.00 18.45 17.56
N GLN A 127 7.69 17.33 17.33
CA GLN A 127 8.92 17.28 16.56
C GLN A 127 8.65 16.81 15.11
N PRO A 128 8.86 17.66 14.09
CA PRO A 128 8.60 17.29 12.71
C PRO A 128 9.70 16.38 12.17
N ARG A 129 9.30 15.37 11.41
CA ARG A 129 10.18 14.41 10.74
C ARG A 129 9.75 14.25 9.29
N VAL A 130 10.74 14.05 8.42
CA VAL A 130 10.52 13.76 7.00
C VAL A 130 11.40 12.58 6.60
N VAL A 131 10.80 11.61 5.93
CA VAL A 131 11.53 10.57 5.20
C VAL A 131 11.01 10.52 3.78
N GLN A 132 11.87 10.15 2.84
CA GLN A 132 11.50 10.06 1.44
C GLN A 132 12.35 9.06 0.69
N ASP A 133 11.84 8.59 -0.44
CA ASP A 133 12.63 7.81 -1.36
C ASP A 133 13.78 8.66 -1.95
N PRO A 134 14.91 8.02 -2.32
CA PRO A 134 15.95 8.66 -3.11
C PRO A 134 15.38 9.26 -4.39
N GLY A 135 15.71 10.52 -4.67
CA GLY A 135 15.24 11.22 -5.87
C GLY A 135 13.81 11.76 -5.80
N ALA A 136 13.12 11.66 -4.66
CA ALA A 136 11.81 12.28 -4.48
C ALA A 136 11.92 13.82 -4.51
N ALA A 137 11.59 14.42 -5.65
CA ALA A 137 11.73 15.86 -5.92
C ALA A 137 10.41 16.58 -6.22
N PHE A 138 9.26 15.90 -6.08
CA PHE A 138 7.96 16.51 -6.32
C PHE A 138 7.56 17.45 -5.19
N SER A 139 6.92 18.56 -5.52
CA SER A 139 6.36 19.50 -4.54
C SER A 139 5.25 18.83 -3.72
N TRP A 140 5.19 19.13 -2.42
CA TRP A 140 4.08 18.70 -1.60
C TRP A 140 2.74 19.22 -2.17
N PRO A 141 1.67 18.42 -2.11
CA PRO A 141 0.32 18.90 -2.36
C PRO A 141 -0.05 20.08 -1.46
N LYS A 142 -0.99 20.92 -1.90
CA LYS A 142 -1.38 22.15 -1.19
C LYS A 142 -1.79 21.86 0.26
N ASP A 143 -2.62 20.84 0.45
CA ASP A 143 -3.16 20.48 1.77
C ASP A 143 -2.07 19.95 2.71
N VAL A 144 -1.09 19.22 2.16
CA VAL A 144 0.08 18.77 2.91
C VAL A 144 0.95 19.96 3.32
N ASN A 145 1.22 20.89 2.40
CA ASN A 145 1.95 22.12 2.71
C ASN A 145 1.24 22.96 3.79
N GLN A 146 -0.07 23.10 3.69
CA GLN A 146 -0.86 23.84 4.68
C GLN A 146 -0.79 23.17 6.05
N MET A 147 -0.90 21.84 6.12
CA MET A 147 -0.75 21.10 7.37
C MET A 147 0.65 21.28 7.97
N ILE A 148 1.71 21.15 7.16
CA ILE A 148 3.09 21.37 7.61
C ILE A 148 3.26 22.79 8.14
N SER A 149 2.76 23.80 7.41
CA SER A 149 2.83 25.22 7.79
C SER A 149 2.11 25.52 9.11
N ASN A 150 0.95 24.90 9.33
CA ASN A 150 0.22 25.01 10.59
C ASN A 150 0.97 24.35 11.76
N ALA A 151 1.65 23.23 11.51
CA ALA A 151 2.36 22.46 12.53
C ALA A 151 3.69 23.09 12.96
N VAL A 152 4.45 23.67 12.03
CA VAL A 152 5.76 24.27 12.36
C VAL A 152 5.66 25.66 12.97
N GLY A 153 4.46 26.25 12.99
CA GLY A 153 4.26 27.66 13.29
C GLY A 153 4.98 28.48 12.23
N THR A 154 4.25 29.11 11.32
CA THR A 154 4.89 30.17 10.52
C THR A 154 5.36 31.21 11.53
N PRO A 155 6.64 31.60 11.62
CA PRO A 155 6.99 32.76 12.43
C PRO A 155 6.11 33.88 11.90
N ALA A 156 5.35 34.51 12.80
CA ALA A 156 4.57 35.68 12.45
C ALA A 156 5.50 36.63 11.68
N SER A 157 5.07 37.01 10.48
CA SER A 157 5.81 37.94 9.61
C SER A 157 6.15 39.24 10.34
#